data_AF-A0A2V5LSR1-F1
#
_entry.id   AF-A0A2V5LSR1-F1
#
_cell.length_a   1.000
_cell.length_b   1.000
_cell.length_c   1.000
_cell.angle_alpha   90.00
_cell.angle_beta   90.00
_cell.angle_gamma   90.00
#
_symmetry.space_group_name_H-M   'P 1'
#
loop_
_entity.id
_entity.type
_entity.pdbx_description
1 polymer ?
#
loop_
_entity_poly.entity_id
_entity_poly.type
_entity_poly.pdbx_seq_one_letter_code
_entity_poly.pdbx_strand_id
1 'polypeptide(L)'
;MKPALRVGIFVAAILSALSSFGGARHFTFLYEANTSASGSLELENWVTWRHATGPGRFDQVEFRHELEYGVTDKLQASIYLADWFYKSDPEQSGSTYSDTAVELIYNFTNPVVDPVGLSIYGELRVGDRLIELESKLISQKNFGPLILAYNATLESVWEGSDLAEREGEFIQALGASYEISPRVSAGIELLHEFVFPEWRDTEKIRNFFVGPNVSYRRGNWFVTITALAQATDTQDEPDFQLRTIFGMGF
;
A
#
# COMPACT_ATOMS: atom_id res chain seq x y z
N MET A 1 49.64 47.02 21.85
CA MET A 1 49.64 45.89 20.88
C MET A 1 49.13 44.65 21.60
N LYS A 2 47.90 44.20 21.28
CA LYS A 2 47.33 42.92 21.74
C LYS A 2 46.69 42.28 20.51
N PRO A 3 47.04 41.04 20.11
CA PRO A 3 46.42 40.41 18.96
C PRO A 3 45.06 39.84 19.39
N ALA A 4 44.02 40.19 18.64
CA ALA A 4 42.71 39.55 18.76
C ALA A 4 42.78 38.18 18.07
N LEU A 5 42.69 37.12 18.86
CA LEU A 5 42.59 35.75 18.39
C LEU A 5 41.20 35.54 17.77
N ARG A 6 41.09 35.55 16.45
CA ARG A 6 39.87 35.14 15.74
C ARG A 6 39.89 33.62 15.61
N VAL A 7 39.17 32.93 16.48
CA VAL A 7 38.87 31.51 16.34
C VAL A 7 37.76 31.38 15.29
N GLY A 8 38.14 31.02 14.07
CA GLY A 8 37.20 30.64 13.03
C GLY A 8 36.69 29.23 13.31
N ILE A 9 35.41 29.11 13.66
CA ILE A 9 34.74 27.81 13.73
C ILE A 9 34.39 27.41 12.28
N PHE A 10 35.19 26.52 11.71
CA PHE A 10 34.85 25.81 10.48
C PHE A 10 33.93 24.65 10.88
N VAL A 11 32.62 24.87 10.86
CA VAL A 11 31.66 23.76 10.92
C VAL A 11 31.66 23.11 9.54
N ALA A 12 32.47 22.07 9.38
CA ALA A 12 32.36 21.14 8.27
C ALA A 12 31.03 20.40 8.43
N ALA A 13 29.98 20.91 7.77
CA ALA A 13 28.73 20.19 7.57
C ALA A 13 28.99 19.05 6.58
N ILE A 14 29.57 17.96 7.08
CA ILE A 14 29.42 16.65 6.46
C ILE A 14 28.00 16.21 6.80
N LEU A 15 27.03 16.78 6.09
CA LEU A 15 25.75 16.13 5.90
C LEU A 15 26.07 14.89 5.10
N SER A 16 26.17 13.76 5.79
CA SER A 16 26.10 12.45 5.20
C SER A 16 24.92 12.47 4.22
N ALA A 17 25.21 12.39 2.93
CA ALA A 17 24.25 11.95 1.93
C ALA A 17 23.94 10.48 2.27
N LEU A 18 23.17 10.28 3.34
CA LEU A 18 22.38 9.08 3.48
C LEU A 18 21.43 9.19 2.30
N SER A 19 21.60 8.33 1.30
CA SER A 19 20.54 8.02 0.35
C SER A 19 19.30 7.83 1.21
N SER A 20 18.41 8.83 1.22
CA SER A 20 17.14 8.72 1.89
C SER A 20 16.43 7.63 1.15
N PHE A 21 16.33 6.46 1.76
CA PHE A 21 15.50 5.38 1.29
C PHE A 21 14.06 5.92 1.29
N GLY A 22 13.66 6.45 0.13
CA GLY A 22 12.43 7.21 -0.08
C GLY A 22 11.20 6.33 -0.25
N GLY A 23 11.39 5.01 -0.39
CA GLY A 23 10.32 4.01 -0.54
C GLY A 23 9.75 3.47 0.77
N ALA A 24 10.22 3.90 1.95
CA ALA A 24 9.68 3.38 3.20
C ALA A 24 8.21 3.78 3.40
N ARG A 25 7.31 2.80 3.25
CA ARG A 25 5.87 2.99 3.37
C ARG A 25 5.46 3.23 4.83
N HIS A 26 4.57 4.18 5.06
CA HIS A 26 3.94 4.39 6.38
C HIS A 26 2.70 3.52 6.59
N PHE A 27 2.13 3.02 5.50
CA PHE A 27 0.85 2.31 5.44
C PHE A 27 1.02 1.01 4.65
N THR A 28 0.09 0.07 4.79
CA THR A 28 0.09 -1.15 3.94
C THR A 28 -1.18 -1.32 3.10
N PHE A 29 -2.25 -0.60 3.42
CA PHE A 29 -3.47 -0.55 2.61
C PHE A 29 -3.68 0.83 1.95
N LEU A 30 -2.85 1.83 2.26
CA LEU A 30 -2.79 3.08 1.51
C LEU A 30 -1.52 3.20 0.67
N TYR A 31 -1.70 3.75 -0.52
CA TYR A 31 -0.62 4.29 -1.32
C TYR A 31 -0.36 5.75 -0.96
N GLU A 32 0.92 6.10 -0.96
CA GLU A 32 1.42 7.46 -0.75
C GLU A 32 1.62 8.18 -2.10
N ALA A 33 1.54 9.51 -2.10
CA ALA A 33 1.59 10.29 -3.33
C ALA A 33 3.00 10.33 -3.95
N ASN A 34 4.05 10.27 -3.13
CA ASN A 34 5.41 10.32 -3.66
C ASN A 34 5.75 9.02 -4.41
N THR A 35 6.37 9.16 -5.57
CA THR A 35 6.97 8.02 -6.30
C THR A 35 8.43 7.83 -5.90
N SER A 36 8.93 6.63 -6.14
CA SER A 36 10.35 6.30 -6.08
C SER A 36 11.21 7.25 -6.93
N ALA A 37 12.45 7.48 -6.49
CA ALA A 37 13.37 8.39 -7.17
C ALA A 37 13.76 7.86 -8.55
N SER A 38 14.06 8.75 -9.52
CA SER A 38 14.47 8.30 -10.85
C SER A 38 15.68 7.35 -10.80
N GLY A 39 15.52 6.18 -11.41
CA GLY A 39 16.53 5.13 -11.50
C GLY A 39 16.62 4.21 -10.28
N SER A 40 15.84 4.42 -9.22
CA SER A 40 15.84 3.51 -8.06
C SER A 40 15.09 2.22 -8.37
N LEU A 41 15.58 1.12 -7.80
CA LEU A 41 14.96 -0.20 -7.87
C LEU A 41 14.63 -0.68 -6.46
N GLU A 42 13.43 -1.20 -6.28
CA GLU A 42 12.98 -1.71 -4.99
C GLU A 42 12.27 -3.06 -5.16
N LEU A 43 12.54 -3.98 -4.25
CA LEU A 43 11.81 -5.24 -4.14
C LEU A 43 10.92 -5.18 -2.90
N GLU A 44 9.62 -5.33 -3.09
CA GLU A 44 8.65 -5.44 -2.01
C GLU A 44 8.02 -6.84 -1.96
N ASN A 45 7.87 -7.37 -0.75
CA ASN A 45 7.17 -8.62 -0.49
C ASN A 45 6.04 -8.36 0.48
N TRP A 46 4.84 -8.77 0.09
CA TRP A 46 3.64 -8.57 0.87
C TRP A 46 3.17 -9.91 1.41
N VAL A 47 2.76 -9.93 2.67
CA VAL A 47 2.09 -11.06 3.30
C VAL A 47 0.81 -10.54 3.94
N THR A 48 -0.35 -10.97 3.45
CA THR A 48 -1.65 -10.63 4.06
C THR A 48 -2.29 -11.89 4.61
N TRP A 49 -2.52 -11.93 5.93
CA TRP A 49 -3.35 -12.95 6.55
C TRP A 49 -4.77 -12.40 6.73
N ARG A 50 -5.76 -13.15 6.26
CA ARG A 50 -7.19 -12.87 6.39
C ARG A 50 -7.84 -14.02 7.16
N HIS A 51 -8.66 -13.67 8.15
CA HIS A 51 -9.32 -14.61 9.04
C HIS A 51 -10.80 -14.28 9.16
N ALA A 52 -11.67 -15.28 8.96
CA ALA A 52 -13.10 -15.18 9.22
C ALA A 52 -13.55 -16.34 10.11
N THR A 53 -14.55 -16.07 10.94
CA THR A 53 -15.20 -17.03 11.84
C THR A 53 -16.63 -17.33 11.39
N GLY A 54 -17.34 -18.18 12.15
CA GLY A 54 -18.74 -18.52 11.84
C GLY A 54 -18.94 -19.55 10.73
N PRO A 55 -20.12 -19.55 10.07
CA PRO A 55 -20.47 -20.50 9.02
C PRO A 55 -19.57 -20.42 7.77
N GLY A 56 -19.11 -19.23 7.40
CA GLY A 56 -18.17 -18.97 6.29
C GLY A 56 -16.71 -18.90 6.72
N ARG A 57 -16.32 -19.54 7.83
CA ARG A 57 -14.98 -19.41 8.39
C ARG A 57 -13.88 -19.83 7.41
N PHE A 58 -12.79 -19.08 7.39
CA PHE A 58 -11.59 -19.41 6.63
C PHE A 58 -10.34 -18.77 7.24
N ASP A 59 -9.19 -19.33 6.87
CA ASP A 59 -7.88 -18.72 7.03
C ASP A 59 -7.21 -18.65 5.67
N GLN A 60 -6.79 -17.45 5.25
CA GLN A 60 -6.12 -17.21 3.98
C GLN A 60 -4.84 -16.41 4.19
N VAL A 61 -3.72 -16.89 3.64
CA VAL A 61 -2.45 -16.17 3.65
C VAL A 61 -2.03 -15.92 2.21
N GLU A 62 -1.92 -14.65 1.87
CA GLU A 62 -1.62 -14.15 0.52
C GLU A 62 -0.21 -13.61 0.46
N PHE A 63 0.43 -13.84 -0.68
CA PHE A 63 1.79 -13.43 -0.98
C PHE A 63 1.80 -12.64 -2.28
N ARG A 64 2.42 -11.47 -2.26
CA ARG A 64 2.70 -10.67 -3.46
C ARG A 64 4.18 -10.36 -3.54
N HIS A 65 4.73 -10.39 -4.74
CA HIS A 65 6.16 -10.17 -5.00
C HIS A 65 6.34 -9.08 -6.05
N GLU A 66 6.64 -7.87 -5.60
CA GLU A 66 6.64 -6.66 -6.41
C GLU A 66 8.06 -6.16 -6.65
N LEU A 67 8.39 -5.83 -7.91
CA LEU A 67 9.58 -5.09 -8.27
C LEU A 67 9.18 -3.70 -8.76
N GLU A 68 9.57 -2.66 -8.03
CA GLU A 68 9.29 -1.27 -8.35
C GLU A 68 10.50 -0.58 -8.98
N TYR A 69 10.24 0.27 -9.98
CA TYR A 69 11.26 1.07 -10.65
C TYR A 69 10.81 2.53 -10.80
N GLY A 70 11.64 3.45 -10.33
CA GLY A 70 11.45 4.88 -10.57
C GLY A 70 11.85 5.25 -12.00
N VAL A 71 10.88 5.32 -12.92
CA VAL A 71 11.11 5.69 -14.32
C VAL A 71 11.56 7.14 -14.45
N THR A 72 10.93 8.03 -13.69
CA THR A 72 11.32 9.44 -13.50
C THR A 72 11.02 9.85 -12.06
N ASP A 73 11.37 11.07 -11.66
CA ASP A 73 11.00 11.60 -10.32
C ASP A 73 9.48 11.76 -10.11
N LYS A 74 8.65 11.51 -11.14
CA LYS A 74 7.20 11.58 -11.09
C LYS A 74 6.49 10.32 -11.61
N LEU A 75 7.22 9.36 -12.14
CA LEU A 75 6.64 8.17 -12.77
C LEU A 75 7.32 6.95 -12.19
N GLN A 76 6.55 6.10 -11.54
CA GLN A 76 6.97 4.79 -11.05
C GLN A 76 6.22 3.71 -11.85
N ALA A 77 6.92 2.61 -12.10
CA ALA A 77 6.33 1.42 -12.67
C ALA A 77 6.69 0.22 -11.79
N SER A 78 5.74 -0.68 -11.58
CA SER A 78 5.97 -1.91 -10.85
C SER A 78 5.52 -3.13 -11.64
N ILE A 79 6.16 -4.26 -11.39
CA ILE A 79 5.74 -5.57 -11.88
C ILE A 79 5.57 -6.49 -10.68
N TYR A 80 4.40 -7.08 -10.54
CA TYR A 80 4.13 -8.14 -9.59
C TYR A 80 4.39 -9.46 -10.28
N LEU A 81 5.41 -10.19 -9.84
CA LEU A 81 5.91 -11.39 -10.53
C LEU A 81 4.94 -12.57 -10.41
N ALA A 82 4.34 -12.73 -9.23
CA ALA A 82 3.36 -13.75 -8.95
C ALA A 82 2.65 -13.43 -7.63
N ASP A 83 1.33 -13.30 -7.72
CA ASP A 83 0.45 -13.23 -6.58
C ASP A 83 -0.17 -14.62 -6.37
N TRP A 84 -0.11 -15.11 -5.14
CA TRP A 84 -0.59 -16.44 -4.80
C TRP A 84 -0.99 -16.50 -3.34
N PHE A 85 -1.82 -17.47 -2.98
CA PHE A 85 -2.30 -17.61 -1.62
C PHE A 85 -2.43 -19.07 -1.21
N TYR A 86 -2.37 -19.30 0.10
CA TYR A 86 -2.83 -20.53 0.74
C TYR A 86 -4.13 -20.23 1.46
N LYS A 87 -5.21 -20.96 1.13
CA LYS A 87 -6.50 -20.86 1.80
C LYS A 87 -6.83 -22.18 2.47
N SER A 88 -7.40 -22.10 3.66
CA SER A 88 -7.95 -23.23 4.39
C SER A 88 -9.34 -22.87 4.91
N ASP A 89 -10.32 -23.70 4.58
CA ASP A 89 -11.68 -23.64 5.09
C ASP A 89 -12.08 -25.06 5.58
N PRO A 90 -13.29 -25.26 6.13
CA PRO A 90 -13.72 -26.57 6.64
C PRO A 90 -13.79 -27.68 5.58
N GLU A 91 -13.91 -27.33 4.30
CA GLU A 91 -14.11 -28.28 3.21
C GLU A 91 -12.79 -28.60 2.49
N GLN A 92 -11.93 -27.60 2.33
CA GLN A 92 -10.71 -27.72 1.54
C GLN A 92 -9.56 -26.84 2.05
N SER A 93 -8.34 -27.23 1.67
CA SER A 93 -7.16 -26.39 1.82
C SER A 93 -6.22 -26.57 0.65
N GLY A 94 -5.51 -25.52 0.28
CA GLY A 94 -4.59 -25.56 -0.86
C GLY A 94 -3.93 -24.23 -1.15
N SER A 95 -2.91 -24.29 -2.01
CA SER A 95 -2.24 -23.13 -2.56
C SER A 95 -2.68 -22.89 -3.99
N THR A 96 -2.95 -21.64 -4.33
CA THR A 96 -3.46 -21.22 -5.62
C THR A 96 -2.67 -20.02 -6.10
N TYR A 97 -2.23 -20.08 -7.37
CA TYR A 97 -1.75 -18.90 -8.09
C TYR A 97 -2.96 -18.03 -8.46
N SER A 98 -2.87 -16.74 -8.18
CA SER A 98 -3.89 -15.76 -8.51
C SER A 98 -3.60 -15.12 -9.86
N ASP A 99 -2.54 -14.32 -9.93
CA ASP A 99 -2.29 -13.44 -11.07
C ASP A 99 -0.85 -12.88 -11.07
N THR A 100 -0.57 -12.13 -12.14
CA THR A 100 0.61 -11.29 -12.33
C THR A 100 0.08 -9.90 -12.70
N ALA A 101 0.75 -8.85 -12.25
CA ALA A 101 0.28 -7.49 -12.47
C ALA A 101 1.37 -6.54 -12.96
N VAL A 102 0.93 -5.50 -13.66
CA VAL A 102 1.74 -4.32 -13.98
C VAL A 102 1.03 -3.09 -13.43
N GLU A 103 1.81 -2.23 -12.79
CA GLU A 103 1.31 -1.05 -12.10
C GLU A 103 2.07 0.20 -12.58
N LEU A 104 1.36 1.32 -12.67
CA LEU A 104 1.93 2.64 -12.95
C LEU A 104 1.41 3.66 -11.95
N ILE A 105 2.31 4.47 -11.39
CA ILE A 105 1.97 5.62 -10.56
C ILE A 105 2.57 6.89 -11.17
N TYR A 106 1.73 7.91 -11.38
CA TYR A 106 2.17 9.22 -11.82
C TYR A 106 1.86 10.29 -10.78
N ASN A 107 2.91 10.96 -10.27
CA ASN A 107 2.82 12.05 -9.31
C ASN A 107 2.63 13.42 -9.98
N PHE A 108 1.61 14.16 -9.53
CA PHE A 108 1.32 15.51 -10.01
C PHE A 108 1.93 16.58 -9.11
N THR A 109 1.70 16.48 -7.80
CA THR A 109 2.08 17.47 -6.78
C THR A 109 2.74 16.81 -5.57
N ASN A 110 3.54 17.58 -4.84
CA ASN A 110 4.33 17.10 -3.73
C ASN A 110 3.62 17.32 -2.38
N PRO A 111 3.42 16.28 -1.54
CA PRO A 111 2.69 16.37 -0.28
C PRO A 111 3.37 17.23 0.79
N VAL A 112 4.67 17.50 0.66
CA VAL A 112 5.43 18.33 1.61
C VAL A 112 5.28 19.81 1.27
N VAL A 113 5.56 20.19 0.02
CA VAL A 113 5.66 21.61 -0.38
C VAL A 113 4.38 22.19 -0.97
N ASP A 114 3.55 21.40 -1.64
CA ASP A 114 2.29 21.86 -2.22
C ASP A 114 1.14 21.76 -1.21
N PRO A 115 -0.01 22.43 -1.42
CA PRO A 115 -1.16 22.35 -0.50
C PRO A 115 -1.65 20.92 -0.24
N VAL A 116 -1.57 20.06 -1.26
CA VAL A 116 -1.85 18.63 -1.21
C VAL A 116 -0.99 17.93 -2.26
N GLY A 117 -0.45 16.75 -1.91
CA GLY A 117 0.22 15.84 -2.84
C GLY A 117 -0.82 14.96 -3.52
N LEU A 118 -0.73 14.83 -4.84
CA LEU A 118 -1.70 14.12 -5.66
C LEU A 118 -0.98 13.22 -6.65
N SER A 119 -1.48 11.99 -6.78
CA SER A 119 -1.03 11.01 -7.77
C SER A 119 -2.20 10.24 -8.35
N ILE A 120 -2.01 9.71 -9.55
CA ILE A 120 -2.91 8.72 -10.14
C ILE A 120 -2.16 7.40 -10.27
N TYR A 121 -2.89 6.33 -10.08
CA TYR A 121 -2.43 4.96 -10.09
C TYR A 121 -3.30 4.16 -11.05
N GLY A 122 -2.69 3.24 -11.78
CA GLY A 122 -3.40 2.23 -12.56
C GLY A 122 -2.66 0.90 -12.53
N GLU A 123 -3.40 -0.18 -12.35
CA GLU A 123 -2.88 -1.54 -12.36
C GLU A 123 -3.74 -2.44 -13.24
N LEU A 124 -3.08 -3.33 -13.96
CA LEU A 124 -3.71 -4.42 -14.71
C LEU A 124 -3.19 -5.72 -14.14
N ARG A 125 -4.10 -6.53 -13.58
CA ARG A 125 -3.81 -7.90 -13.13
C ARG A 125 -4.35 -8.90 -14.13
N VAL A 126 -3.60 -9.98 -14.36
CA VAL A 126 -3.97 -11.06 -15.29
C VAL A 126 -3.63 -12.42 -14.66
N GLY A 127 -4.67 -13.23 -14.47
CA GLY A 127 -4.61 -14.63 -14.01
C GLY A 127 -5.10 -15.62 -15.07
N ASP A 128 -5.27 -16.89 -14.69
CA ASP A 128 -5.77 -17.95 -15.60
C ASP A 128 -7.20 -17.65 -16.10
N ARG A 129 -8.04 -17.14 -15.20
CA ARG A 129 -9.45 -16.79 -15.43
C ARG A 129 -9.83 -15.47 -14.78
N LEU A 130 -8.86 -14.56 -14.71
CA LEU A 130 -9.00 -13.28 -14.03
C LEU A 130 -8.38 -12.19 -14.90
N ILE A 131 -9.12 -11.12 -15.13
CA ILE A 131 -8.56 -9.82 -15.50
C ILE A 131 -9.11 -8.81 -14.51
N GLU A 132 -8.23 -8.00 -13.95
CA GLU A 132 -8.62 -6.91 -13.05
C GLU A 132 -7.99 -5.61 -13.53
N LEU A 133 -8.79 -4.56 -13.52
CA LEU A 133 -8.32 -3.19 -13.73
C LEU A 133 -8.59 -2.38 -12.47
N GLU A 134 -7.52 -1.95 -11.82
CA GLU A 134 -7.57 -1.07 -10.66
C GLU A 134 -7.13 0.34 -11.08
N SER A 135 -7.90 1.34 -10.67
CA SER A 135 -7.53 2.75 -10.83
C SER A 135 -7.69 3.47 -9.50
N LYS A 136 -6.72 4.32 -9.15
CA LYS A 136 -6.71 4.95 -7.82
C LYS A 136 -6.28 6.40 -7.92
N LEU A 137 -7.03 7.26 -7.24
CA LEU A 137 -6.65 8.64 -6.95
C LEU A 137 -6.03 8.68 -5.56
N ILE A 138 -4.78 9.13 -5.49
CA ILE A 138 -3.99 9.19 -4.27
C ILE A 138 -3.86 10.64 -3.85
N SER A 139 -4.17 10.92 -2.58
CA SER A 139 -3.97 12.23 -1.98
C SER A 139 -3.25 12.11 -0.65
N GLN A 140 -2.32 13.02 -0.40
CA GLN A 140 -1.50 13.00 0.81
C GLN A 140 -1.16 14.42 1.25
N LYS A 141 -1.08 14.64 2.56
CA LYS A 141 -0.52 15.86 3.12
C LYS A 141 0.34 15.57 4.35
N ASN A 142 1.55 16.13 4.37
CA ASN A 142 2.47 16.01 5.49
C ASN A 142 2.47 17.31 6.32
N PHE A 143 2.11 17.21 7.59
CA PHE A 143 2.17 18.27 8.60
C PHE A 143 3.32 18.00 9.57
N GLY A 144 4.54 18.26 9.11
CA GLY A 144 5.75 17.84 9.83
C GLY A 144 5.77 16.32 9.95
N PRO A 145 5.84 15.74 11.17
CA PRO A 145 5.87 14.29 11.38
C PRO A 145 4.49 13.60 11.21
N LEU A 146 3.39 14.35 11.09
CA LEU A 146 2.06 13.78 10.87
C LEU A 146 1.79 13.67 9.37
N ILE A 147 1.51 12.46 8.91
CA ILE A 147 1.18 12.14 7.51
C ILE A 147 -0.29 11.74 7.45
N LEU A 148 -1.05 12.45 6.62
CA LEU A 148 -2.44 12.11 6.31
C LEU A 148 -2.52 11.66 4.86
N ALA A 149 -3.19 10.54 4.61
CA ALA A 149 -3.37 10.00 3.27
C ALA A 149 -4.83 9.59 3.04
N TYR A 150 -5.29 9.74 1.80
CA TYR A 150 -6.58 9.23 1.33
C TYR A 150 -6.43 8.69 -0.07
N ASN A 151 -7.00 7.50 -0.31
CA ASN A 151 -7.13 6.90 -1.62
C ASN A 151 -8.60 6.67 -1.96
N ALA A 152 -8.96 6.97 -3.20
CA ALA A 152 -10.21 6.54 -3.81
C ALA A 152 -9.87 5.58 -4.95
N THR A 153 -10.22 4.31 -4.78
CA THR A 153 -9.92 3.22 -5.72
C THR A 153 -11.21 2.78 -6.40
N LEU A 154 -11.13 2.51 -7.69
CA LEU A 154 -12.17 1.85 -8.47
C LEU A 154 -11.56 0.64 -9.16
N GLU A 155 -12.12 -0.53 -8.88
CA GLU A 155 -11.72 -1.82 -9.43
C GLU A 155 -12.81 -2.35 -10.36
N SER A 156 -12.37 -2.99 -11.44
CA SER A 156 -13.21 -3.74 -12.37
C SER A 156 -12.63 -5.14 -12.49
N VAL A 157 -13.36 -6.14 -12.00
CA VAL A 157 -12.96 -7.54 -12.03
C VAL A 157 -13.76 -8.26 -13.10
N TRP A 158 -13.08 -9.04 -13.93
CA TRP A 158 -13.68 -10.00 -14.84
C TRP A 158 -13.13 -11.38 -14.52
N GLU A 159 -14.02 -12.31 -14.19
CA GLU A 159 -13.63 -13.65 -13.76
C GLU A 159 -14.48 -14.79 -14.35
N GLY A 160 -14.12 -16.02 -13.99
CA GLY A 160 -14.81 -17.22 -14.40
C GLY A 160 -14.46 -17.69 -15.82
N SER A 161 -15.25 -18.64 -16.33
CA SER A 161 -15.04 -19.16 -17.68
C SER A 161 -15.43 -18.08 -18.71
N ASP A 162 -14.56 -17.81 -19.68
CA ASP A 162 -14.72 -16.76 -20.70
C ASP A 162 -14.79 -15.32 -20.16
N LEU A 163 -14.36 -15.05 -18.90
CA LEU A 163 -14.36 -13.71 -18.28
C LEU A 163 -15.75 -13.04 -18.27
N ALA A 164 -16.78 -13.86 -18.06
CA ALA A 164 -18.17 -13.45 -18.16
C ALA A 164 -18.70 -12.81 -16.87
N GLU A 165 -18.18 -13.24 -15.71
CA GLU A 165 -18.53 -12.69 -14.40
C GLU A 165 -17.88 -11.32 -14.25
N ARG A 166 -18.60 -10.38 -13.65
CA ARG A 166 -18.18 -8.97 -13.56
C ARG A 166 -18.50 -8.42 -12.19
N GLU A 167 -17.51 -7.83 -11.58
CA GLU A 167 -17.67 -7.10 -10.33
C GLU A 167 -17.04 -5.72 -10.49
N GLY A 168 -17.65 -4.74 -9.82
CA GLY A 168 -17.03 -3.45 -9.60
C GLY A 168 -16.85 -3.25 -8.11
N GLU A 169 -15.74 -2.67 -7.70
CA GLU A 169 -15.53 -2.28 -6.32
C GLU A 169 -15.09 -0.83 -6.24
N PHE A 170 -15.66 -0.08 -5.30
CA PHE A 170 -15.18 1.26 -4.96
C PHE A 170 -14.66 1.26 -3.53
N ILE A 171 -13.39 1.59 -3.35
CA ILE A 171 -12.72 1.55 -2.06
C ILE A 171 -12.30 2.96 -1.66
N GLN A 172 -12.59 3.32 -0.42
CA GLN A 172 -12.09 4.52 0.22
C GLN A 172 -11.15 4.14 1.35
N ALA A 173 -9.86 4.44 1.18
CA ALA A 173 -8.86 4.22 2.21
C ALA A 173 -8.46 5.55 2.84
N LEU A 174 -8.47 5.64 4.17
CA LEU A 174 -8.04 6.83 4.94
C LEU A 174 -6.96 6.41 5.94
N GLY A 175 -5.91 7.20 6.06
CA GLY A 175 -4.81 6.92 6.99
C GLY A 175 -4.25 8.15 7.67
N ALA A 176 -3.83 7.98 8.92
CA ALA A 176 -3.00 8.93 9.63
C ALA A 176 -1.83 8.18 10.28
N SER A 177 -0.59 8.57 9.97
CA SER A 177 0.62 8.00 10.58
C SER A 177 1.51 9.12 11.13
N TYR A 178 2.10 8.90 12.29
CA TYR A 178 2.98 9.86 12.96
C TYR A 178 4.40 9.30 13.05
N GLU A 179 5.38 10.02 12.51
CA GLU A 179 6.80 9.70 12.64
C GLU A 179 7.29 9.98 14.09
N ILE A 180 7.30 8.94 14.92
CA ILE A 180 7.79 8.99 16.30
C ILE A 180 9.30 9.27 16.34
N SER A 181 10.02 8.73 15.36
CA SER A 181 11.43 8.98 15.13
C SER A 181 11.73 8.87 13.63
N PRO A 182 12.93 9.24 13.15
CA PRO A 182 13.30 9.03 11.75
C PRO A 182 13.22 7.58 11.27
N ARG A 183 13.09 6.59 12.17
CA ARG A 183 13.04 5.16 11.83
C ARG A 183 11.70 4.49 12.11
N VAL A 184 10.83 5.12 12.89
CA VAL A 184 9.62 4.48 13.41
C VAL A 184 8.45 5.43 13.22
N SER A 185 7.39 4.95 12.60
CA SER A 185 6.08 5.59 12.62
C SER A 185 5.02 4.63 13.15
N ALA A 186 3.94 5.20 13.65
CA ALA A 186 2.76 4.45 14.02
C ALA A 186 1.51 5.27 13.70
N GLY A 187 0.42 4.59 13.39
CA GLY A 187 -0.77 5.23 12.86
C GLY A 187 -2.01 4.36 12.93
N ILE A 188 -3.01 4.79 12.18
CA ILE A 188 -4.28 4.11 11.97
C ILE A 188 -4.62 4.13 10.48
N GLU A 189 -5.19 3.03 9.99
CA GLU A 189 -5.76 2.90 8.64
C GLU A 189 -7.24 2.53 8.77
N LEU A 190 -8.01 3.01 7.81
CA LEU A 190 -9.44 2.82 7.66
C LEU A 190 -9.71 2.42 6.21
N LEU A 191 -10.48 1.37 5.99
CA LEU A 191 -10.95 0.99 4.66
C LEU A 191 -12.47 0.94 4.67
N HIS A 192 -13.07 1.49 3.62
CA HIS A 192 -14.49 1.40 3.37
C HIS A 192 -14.72 0.95 1.93
N GLU A 193 -15.19 -0.28 1.80
CA GLU A 193 -15.36 -0.99 0.54
C GLU A 193 -16.83 -1.00 0.14
N PHE A 194 -17.08 -0.79 -1.14
CA PHE A 194 -18.40 -0.80 -1.75
C PHE A 194 -18.33 -1.80 -2.90
N VAL A 195 -18.90 -2.99 -2.69
CA VAL A 195 -18.90 -4.05 -3.70
C VAL A 195 -20.18 -3.96 -4.54
N PHE A 196 -20.01 -4.05 -5.85
CA PHE A 196 -21.08 -3.98 -6.85
C PHE A 196 -21.06 -5.22 -7.75
N PRO A 197 -21.68 -6.33 -7.30
CA PRO A 197 -21.88 -7.51 -8.15
C PRO A 197 -22.61 -7.12 -9.44
N GLU A 198 -22.11 -7.58 -10.59
CA GLU A 198 -22.59 -7.19 -11.93
C GLU A 198 -22.64 -5.66 -12.17
N TRP A 199 -21.82 -4.87 -11.47
CA TRP A 199 -21.87 -3.41 -11.48
C TRP A 199 -23.21 -2.83 -11.00
N ARG A 200 -23.89 -3.52 -10.08
CA ARG A 200 -25.17 -3.08 -9.49
C ARG A 200 -25.09 -3.04 -7.97
N ASP A 201 -25.67 -1.98 -7.41
CA ASP A 201 -25.78 -1.79 -5.96
C ASP A 201 -27.04 -2.43 -5.35
N THR A 202 -27.43 -3.61 -5.84
CA THR A 202 -28.65 -4.30 -5.35
C THR A 202 -28.43 -4.89 -3.97
N GLU A 203 -27.24 -5.46 -3.74
CA GLU A 203 -26.89 -6.20 -2.51
C GLU A 203 -26.42 -5.26 -1.39
N LYS A 204 -26.01 -4.03 -1.72
CA LYS A 204 -25.54 -3.00 -0.78
C LYS A 204 -24.45 -3.51 0.17
N ILE A 205 -23.53 -4.31 -0.37
CA ILE A 205 -22.39 -4.86 0.36
C ILE A 205 -21.45 -3.71 0.71
N ARG A 206 -21.21 -3.51 2.00
CA ARG A 206 -20.35 -2.45 2.55
C ARG A 206 -19.49 -3.03 3.64
N ASN A 207 -18.18 -3.00 3.45
CA ASN A 207 -17.24 -3.45 4.46
C ASN A 207 -16.52 -2.26 5.05
N PHE A 208 -16.38 -2.24 6.36
CA PHE A 208 -15.60 -1.21 7.03
C PHE A 208 -14.55 -1.86 7.90
N PHE A 209 -13.29 -1.51 7.66
CA PHE A 209 -12.15 -2.00 8.40
C PHE A 209 -11.41 -0.85 9.07
N VAL A 210 -10.90 -1.12 10.27
CA VAL A 210 -10.11 -0.14 11.01
C VAL A 210 -9.04 -0.84 11.83
N GLY A 211 -7.88 -0.21 11.92
CA GLY A 211 -6.90 -0.61 12.93
C GLY A 211 -5.53 0.03 12.77
N PRO A 212 -4.60 -0.33 13.67
CA PRO A 212 -3.32 0.35 13.77
C PRO A 212 -2.34 -0.09 12.66
N ASN A 213 -1.43 0.82 12.33
CA ASN A 213 -0.20 0.50 11.58
C ASN A 213 1.06 0.88 12.37
N VAL A 214 2.15 0.19 12.07
CA VAL A 214 3.50 0.52 12.53
C VAL A 214 4.47 0.29 11.37
N SER A 215 5.36 1.25 11.13
CA SER A 215 6.46 1.13 10.17
C SER A 215 7.80 1.24 10.89
N TYR A 216 8.76 0.42 10.47
CA TYR A 216 10.16 0.51 10.85
C TYR A 216 11.05 0.55 9.60
N ARG A 217 11.96 1.50 9.54
CA ARG A 217 12.95 1.61 8.45
C ARG A 217 14.38 1.71 8.96
N ARG A 218 15.32 1.10 8.24
CA ARG A 218 16.76 1.21 8.51
C ARG A 218 17.59 0.95 7.27
N GLY A 219 18.44 1.91 6.91
CA GLY A 219 19.31 1.76 5.74
C GLY A 219 18.47 1.74 4.47
N ASN A 220 18.58 0.67 3.69
CA ASN A 220 17.87 0.47 2.44
C ASN A 220 16.69 -0.52 2.55
N TRP A 221 16.18 -0.78 3.75
CA TRP A 221 15.03 -1.65 3.93
C TRP A 221 14.05 -1.09 4.95
N PHE A 222 12.81 -1.56 4.85
CA PHE A 222 11.75 -1.29 5.81
C PHE A 222 10.84 -2.50 6.01
N VAL A 223 10.05 -2.43 7.08
CA VAL A 223 8.92 -3.31 7.31
C VAL A 223 7.76 -2.49 7.86
N THR A 224 6.58 -2.66 7.27
CA THR A 224 5.34 -2.03 7.72
C THR A 224 4.30 -3.09 7.97
N ILE A 225 3.59 -2.96 9.08
CA ILE A 225 2.56 -3.91 9.52
C ILE A 225 1.29 -3.13 9.82
N THR A 226 0.17 -3.59 9.28
CA THR A 226 -1.17 -3.07 9.61
C THR A 226 -2.08 -4.21 10.00
N ALA A 227 -2.76 -4.05 11.13
CA ALA A 227 -3.78 -4.97 11.59
C ALA A 227 -5.13 -4.27 11.49
N LEU A 228 -6.08 -4.85 10.77
CA LEU A 228 -7.42 -4.31 10.57
C LEU A 228 -8.46 -5.29 11.10
N ALA A 229 -9.43 -4.77 11.85
CA ALA A 229 -10.62 -5.51 12.24
C ALA A 229 -11.83 -4.99 11.46
N GLN A 230 -12.73 -5.90 11.09
CA GLN A 230 -14.01 -5.52 10.50
C GLN A 230 -14.88 -4.88 11.58
N ALA A 231 -15.40 -3.69 11.30
CA ALA A 231 -16.39 -3.01 12.14
C ALA A 231 -17.83 -3.21 11.64
N THR A 232 -17.98 -3.68 10.41
CA THR A 232 -19.22 -4.25 9.87
C THR A 232 -19.31 -5.74 10.24
N ASP A 233 -20.49 -6.34 10.11
CA ASP A 233 -20.73 -7.78 10.30
C ASP A 233 -21.17 -8.36 8.94
N THR A 234 -20.30 -8.22 7.94
CA THR A 234 -20.58 -8.69 6.58
C THR A 234 -20.18 -10.15 6.49
N GLN A 235 -21.11 -11.03 6.10
CA GLN A 235 -20.80 -12.45 5.93
C GLN A 235 -19.81 -12.66 4.78
N ASP A 236 -19.01 -13.72 4.89
CA ASP A 236 -18.00 -14.15 3.92
C ASP A 236 -16.81 -13.20 3.72
N GLU A 237 -16.77 -12.11 4.47
CA GLU A 237 -15.65 -11.18 4.58
C GLU A 237 -14.78 -11.52 5.80
N PRO A 238 -13.49 -11.13 5.80
CA PRO A 238 -12.64 -11.38 6.96
C PRO A 238 -13.08 -10.55 8.17
N ASP A 239 -13.17 -11.19 9.33
CA ASP A 239 -13.30 -10.50 10.63
C ASP A 239 -12.03 -9.69 10.95
N PHE A 240 -10.88 -10.20 10.49
CA PHE A 240 -9.56 -9.67 10.78
C PHE A 240 -8.61 -9.84 9.60
N GLN A 241 -7.79 -8.82 9.36
CA GLN A 241 -6.73 -8.84 8.36
C GLN A 241 -5.41 -8.31 8.96
N LEU A 242 -4.30 -8.98 8.67
CA LEU A 242 -2.96 -8.55 9.05
C LEU A 242 -2.08 -8.52 7.80
N ARG A 243 -1.68 -7.33 7.37
CA ARG A 243 -0.77 -7.15 6.24
C ARG A 243 0.61 -6.73 6.73
N THR A 244 1.63 -7.40 6.22
CA THR A 244 3.04 -7.05 6.39
C THR A 244 3.66 -6.81 5.03
N ILE A 245 4.31 -5.66 4.86
CA ILE A 245 5.09 -5.33 3.66
C ILE A 245 6.55 -5.18 4.07
N PHE A 246 7.43 -5.93 3.40
CA PHE A 246 8.88 -5.80 3.54
C PHE A 246 9.44 -5.28 2.22
N GLY A 247 10.08 -4.12 2.25
CA GLY A 247 10.73 -3.53 1.09
C GLY A 247 12.25 -3.41 1.26
N MET A 248 12.97 -3.58 0.16
CA MET A 248 14.43 -3.45 0.10
C MET A 248 14.85 -2.78 -1.23
N GLY A 249 15.55 -1.66 -1.12
CA GLY A 249 16.07 -0.89 -2.26
C GLY A 249 17.52 -1.25 -2.61
N PHE A 250 17.87 -1.05 -3.88
CA PHE A 250 19.17 -1.38 -4.48
C PHE A 250 19.88 -0.18 -5.11
#